data_AF-A0A7C1HKD8-F1
#
_entry.id   AF-A0A7C1HKD8-F1
#
_cell.length_a   1.000
_cell.length_b   1.000
_cell.length_c   1.000
_cell.angle_alpha   90.00
_cell.angle_beta   90.00
_cell.angle_gamma   90.00
#
_symmetry.space_group_name_H-M   'P 1'
#
loop_
_entity.id
_entity.type
_entity.pdbx_description
1 polymer ?
#
loop_
_entity_poly.entity_id
_entity_poly.type
_entity_poly.pdbx_seq_one_letter_code
_entity_poly.pdbx_strand_id
1 'polypeptide(L)'
;MEKPPGEPEKGIPPFPADPGIKVLAKILKPLLPDFKIRRPETLSALAWIPSRAGIPLPSGPGPETVTDRRHKIRLEPYRISAIKLNIMELADLARLAEMEPPLEGGVVPGRSLVWMSRLFNQTLNMVITERYLPGLEYVGQRWEARWIPLPEPEDEQELQRMADSMPGVLMCLGENEKEPPWSNPRQRTVQASKQILDTLIRIARDTGGPEKREPFPSIHDAWLHALASHDPHVKWDDGKALRELGEQLEQWQRAARITRESPFAFFMRLGEPRDGRGEAGWNVDYLVQPKADPTLQLPLSEVWNPSSGAHMELSRYGENVSEYILTILGQAAKLCPFVDESLRRKDPSGFELDGKETLDFLTR
;
A
#
# COMPACT_ATOMS: atom_id res chain seq x y z
N MET A 1 -12.12 47.80 40.25
CA MET A 1 -11.05 47.55 39.27
C MET A 1 -11.57 46.51 38.28
N GLU A 2 -12.15 47.00 37.19
CA GLU A 2 -12.61 46.13 36.10
C GLU A 2 -11.40 45.56 35.36
N LYS A 3 -11.47 44.26 35.03
CA LYS A 3 -10.51 43.61 34.13
C LYS A 3 -10.53 44.35 32.78
N PRO A 4 -9.38 44.61 32.14
CA PRO A 4 -9.36 45.16 30.80
C PRO A 4 -10.07 44.20 29.83
N PRO A 5 -10.69 44.73 28.75
CA PRO A 5 -11.37 43.91 27.76
C PRO A 5 -10.35 42.94 27.15
N GLY A 6 -10.69 41.65 27.11
CA GLY A 6 -9.89 40.66 26.39
C GLY A 6 -9.66 41.13 24.96
N GLU A 7 -8.42 41.03 24.49
CA GLU A 7 -8.10 41.22 23.09
C GLU A 7 -9.08 40.40 22.23
N PRO A 8 -9.62 40.96 21.14
CA PRO A 8 -10.48 40.18 20.25
C PRO A 8 -9.70 38.97 19.77
N GLU A 9 -10.27 37.76 19.91
CA GLU A 9 -9.73 36.55 19.30
C GLU A 9 -9.55 36.84 17.79
N LYS A 10 -8.31 37.11 17.38
CA LYS A 10 -7.96 37.30 15.98
C LYS A 10 -8.20 35.97 15.30
N GLY A 11 -9.21 35.91 14.42
CA GLY A 11 -9.45 34.75 13.56
C GLY A 11 -8.19 34.36 12.78
N ILE A 12 -8.10 33.09 12.38
CA ILE A 12 -6.93 32.56 11.68
C ILE A 12 -6.69 33.35 10.39
N PRO A 13 -5.47 33.88 10.19
CA PRO A 13 -5.17 34.68 9.01
C PRO A 13 -5.19 33.85 7.71
N PRO A 14 -5.53 34.45 6.57
CA PRO A 14 -5.31 33.82 5.27
C PRO A 14 -3.80 33.65 5.02
N PHE A 15 -3.42 32.59 4.32
CA PHE A 15 -2.04 32.38 3.93
C PHE A 15 -1.60 33.47 2.92
N PRO A 16 -0.54 34.24 3.19
CA PRO A 16 -0.15 35.37 2.34
C PRO A 16 0.17 35.01 0.88
N ALA A 17 0.64 33.78 0.63
CA ALA A 17 0.99 33.29 -0.70
C ALA A 17 -0.10 32.40 -1.32
N ASP A 18 -1.32 32.38 -0.77
CA ASP A 18 -2.45 31.71 -1.41
C ASP A 18 -2.90 32.50 -2.65
N PRO A 19 -2.75 31.95 -3.87
CA PRO A 19 -3.17 32.63 -5.09
C PRO A 19 -4.71 32.68 -5.23
N GLY A 20 -5.43 31.86 -4.47
CA GLY A 20 -6.87 31.68 -4.58
C GLY A 20 -7.30 30.85 -5.81
N ILE A 21 -8.54 30.37 -5.79
CA ILE A 21 -9.07 29.42 -6.79
C ILE A 21 -9.01 29.97 -8.24
N LYS A 22 -9.29 31.26 -8.45
CA LYS A 22 -9.32 31.86 -9.80
C LYS A 22 -7.93 31.87 -10.45
N VAL A 23 -6.91 32.21 -9.68
CA VAL A 23 -5.53 32.24 -10.18
C VAL A 23 -5.01 30.82 -10.37
N LEU A 24 -5.32 29.91 -9.43
CA LEU A 24 -5.00 28.49 -9.55
C LEU A 24 -5.59 27.88 -10.83
N ALA A 25 -6.86 28.19 -11.15
CA ALA A 25 -7.50 27.76 -12.40
C ALA A 25 -6.73 28.23 -13.66
N LYS A 26 -6.27 29.48 -13.65
CA LYS A 26 -5.50 30.05 -14.77
C LYS A 26 -4.14 29.38 -14.93
N ILE A 27 -3.48 29.05 -13.82
CA ILE A 27 -2.18 28.37 -13.81
C ILE A 27 -2.30 26.91 -14.26
N LEU A 28 -3.34 26.20 -13.82
CA LEU A 28 -3.52 24.79 -14.17
C LEU A 28 -4.00 24.58 -15.60
N LYS A 29 -4.75 25.51 -16.18
CA LYS A 29 -5.32 25.35 -17.54
C LYS A 29 -4.30 24.98 -18.65
N PRO A 30 -3.13 25.64 -18.78
CA PRO A 30 -2.13 25.23 -19.78
C PRO A 30 -1.49 23.87 -19.44
N LEU A 31 -1.35 23.54 -18.15
CA LEU A 31 -0.68 22.33 -17.69
C LEU A 31 -1.57 21.08 -17.77
N LEU A 32 -2.86 21.25 -17.48
CA LEU A 32 -3.87 20.21 -17.42
C LEU A 32 -5.16 20.72 -18.08
N PRO A 33 -5.26 20.69 -19.43
CA PRO A 33 -6.39 21.28 -20.16
C PRO A 33 -7.76 20.68 -19.81
N ASP A 34 -7.78 19.39 -19.47
CA ASP A 34 -9.01 18.65 -19.12
C ASP A 34 -9.40 18.78 -17.64
N PHE A 35 -8.52 19.34 -16.81
CA PHE A 35 -8.78 19.52 -15.38
C PHE A 35 -9.77 20.66 -15.14
N LYS A 36 -10.92 20.32 -14.52
CA LYS A 36 -12.01 21.27 -14.28
C LYS A 36 -12.22 21.46 -12.80
N ILE A 37 -12.02 22.70 -12.33
CA ILE A 37 -12.31 23.06 -10.95
C ILE A 37 -13.82 23.30 -10.78
N ARG A 38 -14.48 22.50 -9.97
CA ARG A 38 -15.92 22.67 -9.67
C ARG A 38 -16.10 23.30 -8.30
N ARG A 39 -17.08 24.20 -8.17
CA ARG A 39 -17.40 24.86 -6.88
C ARG A 39 -17.63 23.89 -5.71
N PRO A 40 -18.31 22.74 -5.87
CA PRO A 40 -18.48 21.78 -4.77
C PRO A 40 -17.18 21.14 -4.27
N GLU A 41 -16.14 21.13 -5.10
CA GLU A 41 -14.83 20.55 -4.78
C GLU A 41 -13.88 21.59 -4.16
N THR A 42 -14.23 22.88 -4.20
CA THR A 42 -13.44 23.94 -3.58
C THR A 42 -13.78 24.11 -2.11
N LEU A 43 -12.77 24.24 -1.26
CA LEU A 43 -12.93 24.41 0.18
C LEU A 43 -11.89 25.37 0.76
N SER A 44 -12.21 25.95 1.92
CA SER A 44 -11.24 26.65 2.77
C SER A 44 -10.66 25.64 3.76
N ALA A 45 -9.39 25.31 3.59
CA ALA A 45 -8.68 24.36 4.45
C ALA A 45 -7.81 25.11 5.47
N LEU A 46 -7.55 24.45 6.59
CA LEU A 46 -6.64 24.93 7.62
C LEU A 46 -5.30 24.21 7.45
N ALA A 47 -4.25 24.96 7.16
CA ALA A 47 -2.90 24.46 6.98
C ALA A 47 -1.97 24.98 8.08
N TRP A 48 -1.19 24.07 8.66
CA TRP A 48 -0.18 24.38 9.66
C TRP A 48 1.19 24.49 8.99
N ILE A 49 1.75 25.70 8.98
CA ILE A 49 2.91 26.05 8.17
C ILE A 49 4.06 26.47 9.08
N PRO A 50 5.32 26.07 8.81
CA PRO A 50 6.47 26.59 9.54
C PRO A 50 6.56 28.10 9.40
N SER A 51 6.46 28.80 10.53
CA SER A 51 6.45 30.25 10.61
C SER A 51 7.46 30.76 11.63
N ARG A 52 7.90 31.99 11.43
CA ARG A 52 8.72 32.74 12.39
C ARG A 52 8.14 34.13 12.55
N ALA A 53 7.79 34.48 13.80
CA ALA A 53 7.20 35.77 14.15
C ALA A 53 5.94 36.10 13.31
N GLY A 54 5.03 35.15 13.12
CA GLY A 54 3.81 35.36 12.33
C GLY A 54 3.99 35.25 10.81
N ILE A 55 5.23 35.09 10.32
CA ILE A 55 5.55 35.08 8.90
C ILE A 55 5.86 33.63 8.46
N PRO A 56 5.12 33.08 7.49
CA PRO A 56 5.41 31.74 6.98
C PRO A 56 6.72 31.70 6.22
N LEU A 57 7.47 30.62 6.40
CA LEU A 57 8.77 30.40 5.79
C LEU A 57 8.60 29.77 4.39
N PRO A 58 9.33 30.27 3.36
CA PRO A 58 9.33 29.65 2.04
C PRO A 58 10.07 28.30 2.07
N SER A 59 9.60 27.34 1.26
CA SER A 59 10.19 26.00 1.16
C SER A 59 11.45 25.92 0.28
N GLY A 60 11.83 26.99 -0.43
CA GLY A 60 12.95 27.02 -1.37
C GLY A 60 13.73 28.34 -1.32
N PRO A 61 14.78 28.49 -2.15
CA PRO A 61 15.60 29.71 -2.24
C PRO A 61 14.83 30.83 -2.96
N GLY A 62 13.69 31.22 -2.39
CA GLY A 62 13.01 32.46 -2.75
C GLY A 62 13.79 33.66 -2.19
N PRO A 63 13.35 34.90 -2.48
CA PRO A 63 13.89 36.07 -1.82
C PRO A 63 13.88 35.85 -0.31
N GLU A 64 15.02 36.04 0.36
CA GLU A 64 15.14 35.83 1.80
C GLU A 64 14.01 36.59 2.49
N THR A 65 13.04 35.87 3.05
CA THR A 65 12.08 36.49 3.95
C THR A 65 12.88 36.95 5.14
N VAL A 66 13.12 38.26 5.22
CA VAL A 66 13.80 38.89 6.36
C VAL A 66 12.93 38.63 7.58
N THR A 67 13.31 37.61 8.35
CA THR A 67 12.61 37.21 9.57
C THR A 67 13.55 37.43 10.74
N ASP A 68 13.02 37.96 11.85
CA ASP A 68 13.81 38.16 13.06
C ASP A 68 14.23 36.80 13.64
N ARG A 69 15.52 36.46 13.45
CA ARG A 69 16.14 35.20 13.87
C ARG A 69 16.09 34.96 15.39
N ARG A 70 15.74 35.98 16.19
CA ARG A 70 15.51 35.82 17.64
C ARG A 70 14.29 34.96 17.95
N HIS A 71 13.32 34.89 17.04
CA HIS A 71 12.11 34.09 17.21
C HIS A 71 12.32 32.64 16.76
N LYS A 72 11.82 31.69 17.56
CA LYS A 72 11.85 30.25 17.22
C LYS A 72 10.88 29.96 16.07
N ILE A 73 11.25 28.98 15.23
CA ILE A 73 10.33 28.44 14.22
C ILE A 73 9.27 27.61 14.92
N ARG A 74 7.99 27.80 14.57
CA ARG A 74 6.85 27.03 15.05
C ARG A 74 5.89 26.77 13.91
N LEU A 75 5.03 25.76 14.04
CA LEU A 75 3.89 25.60 13.15
C LEU A 75 2.81 26.60 13.57
N GLU A 76 2.33 27.39 12.62
CA GLU A 76 1.23 28.33 12.82
C GLU A 76 0.10 28.04 11.83
N PRO A 77 -1.18 28.21 12.24
CA PRO A 77 -2.34 27.96 11.39
C PRO A 77 -2.56 29.09 10.39
N TYR A 78 -2.90 28.71 9.14
CA TYR A 78 -3.35 29.63 8.09
C TYR A 78 -4.54 29.04 7.34
N ARG A 79 -5.46 29.89 6.89
CA ARG A 79 -6.52 29.50 5.95
C ARG A 79 -5.99 29.53 4.52
N ILE A 80 -6.22 28.44 3.78
CA ILE A 80 -5.84 28.30 2.38
C ILE A 80 -7.03 27.88 1.52
N SER A 81 -7.04 28.33 0.27
CA SER A 81 -7.91 27.82 -0.77
C SER A 81 -7.43 26.45 -1.22
N ALA A 82 -8.30 25.44 -1.17
CA ALA A 82 -7.99 24.08 -1.57
C ALA A 82 -9.05 23.51 -2.51
N ILE A 83 -8.67 22.49 -3.27
CA ILE A 83 -9.54 21.72 -4.15
C ILE A 83 -9.40 20.26 -3.75
N LYS A 84 -10.51 19.58 -3.54
CA LYS A 84 -10.53 18.13 -3.31
C LYS A 84 -10.34 17.43 -4.65
N LEU A 85 -9.30 16.61 -4.73
CA LEU A 85 -8.97 15.84 -5.93
C LEU A 85 -9.53 14.41 -5.83
N ASN A 86 -9.98 13.87 -6.94
CA ASN A 86 -10.11 12.42 -7.10
C ASN A 86 -8.74 11.80 -7.48
N ILE A 87 -8.66 10.46 -7.48
CA ILE A 87 -7.39 9.75 -7.74
C ILE A 87 -6.87 9.98 -9.16
N MET A 88 -7.73 10.12 -10.17
CA MET A 88 -7.31 10.37 -11.55
C MET A 88 -6.75 11.78 -11.71
N GLU A 89 -7.40 12.78 -11.12
CA GLU A 89 -6.88 14.15 -11.08
C GLU A 89 -5.54 14.24 -10.33
N LEU A 90 -5.40 13.47 -9.25
CA LEU A 90 -4.15 13.38 -8.50
C LEU A 90 -3.04 12.70 -9.34
N ALA A 91 -3.38 11.67 -10.13
CA ALA A 91 -2.46 11.03 -11.05
C ALA A 91 -1.99 12.00 -12.16
N ASP A 92 -2.91 12.79 -12.72
CA ASP A 92 -2.58 13.81 -13.72
C ASP A 92 -1.63 14.88 -13.15
N LEU A 93 -1.85 15.34 -11.92
CA LEU A 93 -0.92 16.24 -11.24
C LEU A 93 0.43 15.57 -10.93
N ALA A 94 0.44 14.30 -10.55
CA ALA A 94 1.67 13.56 -10.28
C ALA A 94 2.56 13.45 -11.53
N ARG A 95 1.97 13.29 -12.72
CA ARG A 95 2.71 13.27 -14.00
C ARG A 95 3.46 14.56 -14.30
N LEU A 96 3.02 15.70 -13.77
CA LEU A 96 3.77 16.97 -13.90
C LEU A 96 5.17 16.90 -13.28
N ALA A 97 5.41 15.95 -12.36
CA ALA A 97 6.72 15.74 -11.77
C ALA A 97 7.76 15.15 -12.74
N GLU A 98 7.33 14.58 -13.85
CA GLU A 98 8.18 13.95 -14.87
C GLU A 98 8.61 14.94 -15.97
N MET A 99 8.01 16.13 -16.00
CA MET A 99 8.31 17.18 -16.96
C MET A 99 9.51 18.02 -16.52
N GLU A 100 10.28 18.54 -17.50
CA GLU A 100 11.41 19.44 -17.21
C GLU A 100 10.91 20.82 -16.73
N PRO A 101 11.30 21.26 -15.52
CA PRO A 101 10.92 22.58 -15.03
C PRO A 101 11.80 23.70 -15.62
N PRO A 102 11.30 24.95 -15.69
CA PRO A 102 9.96 25.37 -15.31
C PRO A 102 8.93 24.98 -16.37
N LEU A 103 7.75 24.58 -15.91
CA LEU A 103 6.62 24.32 -16.79
C LEU A 103 6.04 25.63 -17.33
N GLU A 104 5.12 25.52 -18.29
CA GLU A 104 4.43 26.67 -18.88
C GLU A 104 3.86 27.60 -17.79
N GLY A 105 4.06 28.92 -17.96
CA GLY A 105 3.68 29.90 -16.96
C GLY A 105 4.67 30.05 -15.80
N GLY A 106 5.86 29.45 -15.87
CA GLY A 106 6.91 29.58 -14.85
C GLY A 106 6.68 28.73 -13.61
N VAL A 107 5.81 27.72 -13.71
CA VAL A 107 5.44 26.84 -12.59
C VAL A 107 6.55 25.84 -12.33
N VAL A 108 6.96 25.72 -11.07
CA VAL A 108 7.94 24.71 -10.65
C VAL A 108 7.24 23.68 -9.77
N PRO A 109 7.10 22.42 -10.22
CA PRO A 109 6.54 21.33 -9.43
C PRO A 109 7.26 21.18 -8.09
N GLY A 110 6.49 21.11 -7.01
CA GLY A 110 7.03 20.81 -5.69
C GLY A 110 7.51 19.35 -5.61
N ARG A 111 8.46 19.05 -4.72
CA ARG A 111 8.94 17.68 -4.46
C ARG A 111 7.82 16.74 -3.99
N SER A 112 6.68 17.27 -3.54
CA SER A 112 5.49 16.50 -3.22
C SER A 112 4.86 15.81 -4.42
N LEU A 113 4.94 16.40 -5.62
CA LEU A 113 4.44 15.75 -6.84
C LEU A 113 5.38 14.61 -7.25
N VAL A 114 6.69 14.77 -7.08
CA VAL A 114 7.67 13.67 -7.29
C VAL A 114 7.40 12.51 -6.34
N TRP A 115 7.17 12.82 -5.06
CA TRP A 115 6.81 11.80 -4.07
C TRP A 115 5.51 11.09 -4.45
N MET A 116 4.50 11.83 -4.94
CA MET A 116 3.23 11.27 -5.37
C MET A 116 3.37 10.38 -6.62
N SER A 117 4.11 10.81 -7.64
CA SER A 117 4.41 10.00 -8.84
C SER A 117 5.07 8.68 -8.47
N ARG A 118 6.04 8.70 -7.53
CA ARG A 118 6.66 7.48 -6.99
C ARG A 118 5.63 6.57 -6.32
N LEU A 119 4.71 7.12 -5.51
CA LEU A 119 3.66 6.31 -4.86
C LEU A 119 2.76 5.63 -5.87
N PHE A 120 2.36 6.37 -6.91
CA PHE A 120 1.57 5.83 -8.01
C PHE A 120 2.30 4.72 -8.72
N ASN A 121 3.56 4.91 -9.08
CA ASN A 121 4.35 3.89 -9.80
C ASN A 121 4.54 2.62 -8.96
N GLN A 122 4.82 2.75 -7.66
CA GLN A 122 4.90 1.61 -6.75
C GLN A 122 3.56 0.87 -6.64
N THR A 123 2.48 1.62 -6.49
CA THR A 123 1.14 1.03 -6.37
C THR A 123 0.68 0.38 -7.68
N LEU A 124 0.99 1.00 -8.81
CA LEU A 124 0.70 0.48 -10.15
C LEU A 124 1.45 -0.83 -10.41
N ASN A 125 2.70 -0.95 -9.96
CA ASN A 125 3.45 -2.21 -10.04
C ASN A 125 2.71 -3.35 -9.33
N MET A 126 2.16 -3.12 -8.13
CA MET A 126 1.32 -4.12 -7.43
C MET A 126 0.06 -4.47 -8.23
N VAL A 127 -0.58 -3.50 -8.87
CA VAL A 127 -1.75 -3.76 -9.72
C VAL A 127 -1.40 -4.61 -10.94
N ILE A 128 -0.34 -4.25 -11.68
CA ILE A 128 0.09 -4.96 -12.90
C ILE A 128 0.55 -6.39 -12.60
N THR A 129 1.17 -6.59 -11.43
CA THR A 129 1.63 -7.91 -10.98
C THR A 129 0.56 -8.70 -10.21
N GLU A 130 -0.69 -8.21 -10.19
CA GLU A 130 -1.84 -8.85 -9.54
C GLU A 130 -1.65 -9.14 -8.03
N ARG A 131 -0.88 -8.29 -7.35
CA ARG A 131 -0.53 -8.42 -5.93
C ARG A 131 -1.52 -7.68 -5.04
N TYR A 132 -2.75 -8.19 -5.03
CA TYR A 132 -3.83 -7.68 -4.20
C TYR A 132 -4.89 -8.75 -3.95
N LEU A 133 -5.69 -8.55 -2.90
CA LEU A 133 -6.73 -9.48 -2.48
C LEU A 133 -8.07 -8.77 -2.28
N PRO A 134 -9.20 -9.42 -2.59
CA PRO A 134 -10.50 -8.88 -2.29
C PRO A 134 -10.78 -8.98 -0.78
N GLY A 135 -11.29 -7.92 -0.17
CA GLY A 135 -11.53 -7.86 1.27
C GLY A 135 -12.77 -7.07 1.66
N LEU A 136 -12.96 -6.96 2.97
CA LEU A 136 -14.06 -6.26 3.61
C LEU A 136 -13.51 -5.48 4.81
N GLU A 137 -13.60 -4.16 4.77
CA GLU A 137 -13.12 -3.27 5.84
C GLU A 137 -14.30 -2.52 6.47
N TYR A 138 -14.25 -2.27 7.78
CA TYR A 138 -15.23 -1.44 8.48
C TYR A 138 -14.72 0.00 8.58
N VAL A 139 -15.27 0.91 7.77
CA VAL A 139 -14.81 2.30 7.62
C VAL A 139 -15.98 3.25 7.80
N GLY A 140 -15.83 4.27 8.66
CA GLY A 140 -16.84 5.33 8.79
C GLY A 140 -18.24 4.81 9.16
N GLN A 141 -18.32 3.82 10.06
CA GLN A 141 -19.56 3.17 10.51
C GLN A 141 -20.27 2.29 9.46
N ARG A 142 -19.62 1.99 8.33
CA ARG A 142 -20.16 1.10 7.29
C ARG A 142 -19.15 0.06 6.87
N TRP A 143 -19.65 -1.06 6.34
CA TRP A 143 -18.83 -2.09 5.72
C TRP A 143 -18.58 -1.75 4.25
N GLU A 144 -17.32 -1.83 3.85
CA GLU A 144 -16.86 -1.51 2.51
C GLU A 144 -16.08 -2.69 1.91
N ALA A 145 -16.48 -3.14 0.74
CA ALA A 145 -15.69 -4.08 -0.05
C ALA A 145 -14.50 -3.33 -0.64
N ARG A 146 -13.28 -3.79 -0.40
CA ARG A 146 -12.03 -3.12 -0.81
C ARG A 146 -11.04 -4.09 -1.41
N TRP A 147 -10.28 -3.63 -2.40
CA TRP A 147 -9.07 -4.33 -2.86
C TRP A 147 -7.91 -3.98 -1.92
N ILE A 148 -7.35 -5.00 -1.28
CA ILE A 148 -6.30 -4.86 -0.27
C ILE A 148 -4.95 -5.18 -0.93
N PRO A 149 -3.95 -4.28 -0.87
CA PRO A 149 -2.60 -4.57 -1.34
C PRO A 149 -2.00 -5.81 -0.67
N LEU A 150 -1.21 -6.57 -1.43
CA LEU A 150 -0.42 -7.70 -0.95
C LEU A 150 1.07 -7.42 -1.21
N PRO A 151 1.68 -6.51 -0.43
CA PRO A 151 3.06 -6.11 -0.64
C PRO A 151 4.03 -7.25 -0.34
N GLU A 152 5.13 -7.31 -1.07
CA GLU A 152 6.28 -8.14 -0.75
C GLU A 152 7.24 -7.34 0.15
N PRO A 153 8.23 -7.98 0.80
CA PRO A 153 9.16 -7.28 1.69
C PRO A 153 9.83 -6.05 1.07
N GLU A 154 10.13 -6.09 -0.23
CA GLU A 154 10.73 -5.00 -0.99
C GLU A 154 9.79 -3.79 -1.11
N ASP A 155 8.49 -4.01 -1.34
CA ASP A 155 7.50 -2.92 -1.37
C ASP A 155 7.34 -2.31 0.01
N GLU A 156 7.32 -3.12 1.07
CA GLU A 156 7.23 -2.61 2.44
C GLU A 156 8.43 -1.74 2.82
N GLN A 157 9.63 -2.11 2.37
CA GLN A 157 10.82 -1.28 2.53
C GLN A 157 10.72 0.03 1.73
N GLU A 158 10.21 -0.02 0.50
CA GLU A 158 10.01 1.19 -0.30
C GLU A 158 8.95 2.11 0.31
N LEU A 159 7.81 1.57 0.76
CA LEU A 159 6.79 2.32 1.49
C LEU A 159 7.34 2.95 2.77
N GLN A 160 8.26 2.27 3.48
CA GLN A 160 8.96 2.85 4.63
C GLN A 160 9.89 4.00 4.21
N ARG A 161 10.72 3.83 3.17
CA ARG A 161 11.58 4.91 2.64
C ARG A 161 10.76 6.13 2.19
N MET A 162 9.59 5.89 1.62
CA MET A 162 8.64 6.94 1.25
C MET A 162 8.05 7.64 2.47
N ALA A 163 7.69 6.90 3.52
CA ALA A 163 7.22 7.47 4.77
C ALA A 163 8.28 8.36 5.45
N ASP A 164 9.54 7.92 5.46
CA ASP A 164 10.67 8.67 6.03
C ASP A 164 10.96 9.97 5.27
N SER A 165 10.68 9.99 3.97
CA SER A 165 10.85 11.15 3.10
C SER A 165 9.54 11.92 2.85
N MET A 166 8.48 11.65 3.62
CA MET A 166 7.15 12.23 3.40
C MET A 166 7.20 13.77 3.44
N PRO A 167 6.78 14.45 2.36
CA PRO A 167 6.71 15.90 2.32
C PRO A 167 5.73 16.46 3.36
N GLY A 168 6.15 17.47 4.11
CA GLY A 168 5.31 18.11 5.14
C GLY A 168 3.98 18.68 4.62
N VAL A 169 3.88 19.03 3.33
CA VAL A 169 2.62 19.46 2.70
C VAL A 169 1.53 18.38 2.70
N LEU A 170 1.91 17.09 2.75
CA LEU A 170 0.96 15.98 2.86
C LEU A 170 0.47 15.75 4.30
N MET A 171 1.04 16.48 5.25
CA MET A 171 0.81 16.35 6.70
C MET A 171 0.27 17.64 7.32
N CYS A 172 0.24 18.75 6.58
CA CYS A 172 -0.01 20.08 7.16
C CYS A 172 -1.49 20.42 7.37
N LEU A 173 -2.42 19.68 6.77
CA LEU A 173 -3.86 19.95 6.89
C LEU A 173 -4.41 19.38 8.20
N GLY A 174 -5.16 20.20 8.93
CA GLY A 174 -5.83 19.81 10.17
C GLY A 174 -7.22 20.43 10.30
N GLU A 175 -8.00 19.96 11.26
CA GLU A 175 -9.34 20.50 11.58
C GLU A 175 -9.32 21.39 12.82
N ASN A 176 -8.31 21.22 13.68
CA ASN A 176 -8.15 21.98 14.92
C ASN A 176 -7.34 23.26 14.69
N GLU A 177 -7.92 24.39 15.09
CA GLU A 177 -7.32 25.73 14.99
C GLU A 177 -6.20 25.98 16.02
N LYS A 178 -6.14 25.17 17.09
CA LYS A 178 -5.24 25.39 18.24
C LYS A 178 -4.02 24.49 18.25
N GLU A 179 -4.11 23.32 17.60
CA GLU A 179 -3.03 22.32 17.63
C GLU A 179 -2.72 21.81 16.22
N PRO A 180 -1.41 21.66 15.89
CA PRO A 180 -1.02 21.12 14.60
C PRO A 180 -1.50 19.68 14.43
N PRO A 181 -1.88 19.27 13.21
CA PRO A 181 -2.22 17.90 12.93
C PRO A 181 -1.04 17.00 13.23
N TRP A 182 -1.31 15.90 13.92
CA TRP A 182 -0.36 14.81 14.06
C TRP A 182 -0.92 13.57 13.38
N SER A 183 -0.06 12.89 12.63
CA SER A 183 -0.37 11.59 12.07
C SER A 183 0.93 10.84 11.84
N ASN A 184 0.85 9.53 11.75
CA ASN A 184 2.01 8.70 11.46
C ASN A 184 2.27 8.68 9.93
N PRO A 185 3.45 9.13 9.46
CA PRO A 185 3.77 9.14 8.02
C PRO A 185 3.67 7.76 7.37
N ARG A 186 4.04 6.68 8.08
CA ARG A 186 3.93 5.32 7.57
C ARG A 186 2.47 4.93 7.36
N GLN A 187 1.61 5.19 8.34
CA GLN A 187 0.17 4.93 8.21
C GLN A 187 -0.44 5.70 7.03
N ARG A 188 -0.09 6.99 6.86
CA ARG A 188 -0.56 7.79 5.71
C ARG A 188 -0.08 7.23 4.37
N THR A 189 1.17 6.83 4.27
CA THR A 189 1.74 6.25 3.03
C THR A 189 1.00 4.97 2.66
N VAL A 190 0.83 4.06 3.62
CA VAL A 190 0.13 2.79 3.41
C VAL A 190 -1.34 3.03 3.04
N GLN A 191 -2.04 3.93 3.75
CA GLN A 191 -3.43 4.26 3.44
C GLN A 191 -3.59 4.88 2.04
N ALA A 192 -2.68 5.77 1.64
CA ALA A 192 -2.69 6.35 0.31
C ALA A 192 -2.45 5.29 -0.77
N SER A 193 -1.50 4.37 -0.55
CA SER A 193 -1.29 3.23 -1.46
C SER A 193 -2.53 2.33 -1.57
N LYS A 194 -3.19 2.00 -0.46
CA LYS A 194 -4.47 1.26 -0.44
C LYS A 194 -5.54 1.94 -1.30
N GLN A 195 -5.73 3.25 -1.13
CA GLN A 195 -6.74 4.01 -1.86
C GLN A 195 -6.45 4.11 -3.35
N ILE A 196 -5.18 4.34 -3.72
CA ILE A 196 -4.73 4.37 -5.12
C ILE A 196 -4.97 2.99 -5.75
N LEU A 197 -4.56 1.90 -5.08
CA LEU A 197 -4.71 0.53 -5.57
C LEU A 197 -6.18 0.18 -5.81
N ASP A 198 -7.04 0.40 -4.81
CA ASP A 198 -8.47 0.10 -4.89
C ASP A 198 -9.14 0.86 -6.04
N THR A 199 -8.77 2.13 -6.24
CA THR A 199 -9.33 2.95 -7.31
C THR A 199 -8.83 2.50 -8.69
N LEU A 200 -7.53 2.21 -8.84
CA LEU A 200 -6.96 1.74 -10.11
C LEU A 200 -7.60 0.42 -10.56
N ILE A 201 -7.83 -0.52 -9.64
CA ILE A 201 -8.47 -1.80 -9.96
C ILE A 201 -9.92 -1.58 -10.38
N ARG A 202 -10.69 -0.74 -9.67
CA ARG A 202 -12.08 -0.44 -10.04
C ARG A 202 -12.18 0.20 -11.42
N ILE A 203 -11.27 1.12 -11.75
CA ILE A 203 -11.21 1.74 -13.08
C ILE A 203 -10.86 0.71 -14.15
N ALA A 204 -9.87 -0.15 -13.90
CA ALA A 204 -9.47 -1.19 -14.86
C ALA A 204 -10.58 -2.23 -15.11
N ARG A 205 -11.42 -2.49 -14.10
CA ARG A 205 -12.54 -3.43 -14.17
C ARG A 205 -13.85 -2.79 -14.61
N ASP A 206 -13.86 -1.48 -14.87
CA ASP A 206 -15.05 -0.75 -15.30
C ASP A 206 -15.44 -1.12 -16.73
N THR A 207 -16.03 -2.31 -16.88
CA THR A 207 -16.74 -2.76 -18.07
C THR A 207 -18.22 -2.41 -17.95
N GLY A 208 -18.59 -1.21 -17.45
CA GLY A 208 -19.97 -0.68 -17.53
C GLY A 208 -21.07 -1.69 -17.20
N GLY A 209 -20.82 -2.57 -16.22
CA GLY A 209 -21.73 -3.65 -15.88
C GLY A 209 -23.03 -3.04 -15.36
N PRO A 210 -24.20 -3.60 -15.70
CA PRO A 210 -25.46 -3.00 -15.30
C PRO A 210 -25.49 -2.83 -13.78
N GLU A 211 -25.85 -1.63 -13.31
CA GLU A 211 -26.20 -1.39 -11.90
C GLU A 211 -27.23 -2.46 -11.51
N LYS A 212 -26.79 -3.51 -10.80
CA LYS A 212 -27.72 -4.53 -10.33
C LYS A 212 -28.62 -3.84 -9.32
N ARG A 213 -29.91 -3.78 -9.65
CA ARG A 213 -30.92 -3.26 -8.74
C ARG A 213 -31.08 -4.23 -7.59
N GLU A 214 -30.99 -3.69 -6.37
CA GLU A 214 -31.38 -4.37 -5.14
C GLU A 214 -32.79 -4.97 -5.26
N PRO A 215 -33.08 -6.09 -4.58
CA PRO A 215 -32.25 -6.76 -3.56
C PRO A 215 -31.24 -7.76 -4.14
N PHE A 216 -30.11 -7.95 -3.45
CA PHE A 216 -29.12 -8.99 -3.79
C PHE A 216 -29.58 -10.37 -3.29
N PRO A 217 -29.37 -11.46 -4.06
CA PRO A 217 -29.76 -12.82 -3.64
C PRO A 217 -29.00 -13.33 -2.42
N SER A 218 -27.77 -12.88 -2.21
CA SER A 218 -26.91 -13.30 -1.09
C SER A 218 -25.97 -12.17 -0.64
N ILE A 219 -25.40 -12.32 0.56
CA ILE A 219 -24.36 -11.42 1.07
C ILE A 219 -23.11 -11.41 0.18
N HIS A 220 -22.79 -12.55 -0.44
CA HIS A 220 -21.66 -12.67 -1.36
C HIS A 220 -21.92 -11.90 -2.66
N ASP A 221 -23.16 -11.91 -3.18
CA ASP A 221 -23.54 -11.10 -4.35
C ASP A 221 -23.45 -9.60 -4.05
N ALA A 222 -23.91 -9.17 -2.87
CA ALA A 222 -23.82 -7.78 -2.43
C ALA A 222 -22.34 -7.34 -2.30
N TRP A 223 -21.50 -8.19 -1.71
CA TRP A 223 -20.07 -7.94 -1.57
C TRP A 223 -19.34 -7.89 -2.91
N LEU A 224 -19.57 -8.86 -3.81
CA LEU A 224 -18.96 -8.89 -5.15
C LEU A 224 -19.39 -7.68 -5.99
N HIS A 225 -20.65 -7.27 -5.90
CA HIS A 225 -21.14 -6.06 -6.54
C HIS A 225 -20.44 -4.81 -6.01
N ALA A 226 -20.37 -4.65 -4.68
CA ALA A 226 -19.70 -3.53 -4.04
C ALA A 226 -18.19 -3.50 -4.37
N LEU A 227 -17.54 -4.65 -4.53
CA LEU A 227 -16.12 -4.76 -4.88
C LEU A 227 -15.82 -4.32 -6.33
N ALA A 228 -16.77 -4.48 -7.24
CA ALA A 228 -16.66 -4.08 -8.63
C ALA A 228 -17.22 -2.67 -8.92
N SER A 229 -18.10 -2.16 -8.07
CA SER A 229 -18.76 -0.85 -8.21
C SER A 229 -17.84 0.33 -7.86
N HIS A 230 -18.22 1.55 -8.24
CA HIS A 230 -17.61 2.77 -7.72
C HIS A 230 -18.01 3.06 -6.26
N ASP A 231 -19.18 2.59 -5.83
CA ASP A 231 -19.61 2.62 -4.42
C ASP A 231 -19.13 1.35 -3.71
N PRO A 232 -18.15 1.45 -2.79
CA PRO A 232 -17.59 0.30 -2.09
C PRO A 232 -18.52 -0.22 -0.99
N HIS A 233 -19.62 0.47 -0.68
CA HIS A 233 -20.49 0.09 0.43
C HIS A 233 -21.21 -1.24 0.15
N VAL A 234 -21.06 -2.20 1.06
CA VAL A 234 -21.83 -3.45 1.02
C VAL A 234 -23.21 -3.21 1.61
N LYS A 235 -24.20 -3.13 0.72
CA LYS A 235 -25.61 -2.90 1.09
C LYS A 235 -26.24 -4.19 1.61
N TRP A 236 -26.07 -4.43 2.90
CA TRP A 236 -26.62 -5.58 3.60
C TRP A 236 -26.91 -5.21 5.06
N ASP A 237 -28.12 -5.52 5.53
CA ASP A 237 -28.60 -5.03 6.84
C ASP A 237 -28.02 -5.80 8.02
N ASP A 238 -27.69 -7.08 7.84
CA ASP A 238 -27.16 -7.92 8.91
C ASP A 238 -25.66 -7.67 9.13
N GLY A 239 -25.34 -6.78 10.07
CA GLY A 239 -23.98 -6.47 10.47
C GLY A 239 -23.22 -7.63 11.13
N LYS A 240 -23.90 -8.65 11.68
CA LYS A 240 -23.23 -9.84 12.23
C LYS A 240 -22.77 -10.74 11.08
N ALA A 241 -23.63 -10.98 10.10
CA ALA A 241 -23.27 -11.74 8.91
C ALA A 241 -22.10 -11.09 8.13
N LEU A 242 -22.05 -9.75 8.06
CA LEU A 242 -20.93 -9.02 7.46
C LEU A 242 -19.62 -9.22 8.24
N ARG A 243 -19.66 -9.26 9.57
CA ARG A 243 -18.48 -9.56 10.39
C ARG A 243 -17.99 -11.00 10.15
N GLU A 244 -18.89 -11.97 10.14
CA GLU A 244 -18.56 -13.38 9.85
C GLU A 244 -17.96 -13.54 8.45
N LEU A 245 -18.50 -12.84 7.44
CA LEU A 245 -17.91 -12.79 6.10
C LEU A 245 -16.49 -12.20 6.13
N GLY A 246 -16.27 -11.12 6.90
CA GLY A 246 -14.95 -10.52 7.08
C GLY A 246 -13.94 -11.52 7.64
N GLU A 247 -14.30 -12.25 8.70
CA GLU A 247 -13.46 -13.30 9.29
C GLU A 247 -13.15 -14.43 8.31
N GLN A 248 -14.14 -14.87 7.53
CA GLN A 248 -13.94 -15.88 6.48
C GLN A 248 -12.98 -15.40 5.39
N LEU A 249 -13.09 -14.14 4.97
CA LEU A 249 -12.20 -13.53 4.00
C LEU A 249 -10.77 -13.42 4.56
N GLU A 250 -10.59 -12.96 5.80
CA GLU A 250 -9.28 -12.92 6.44
C GLU A 250 -8.62 -14.30 6.51
N GLN A 251 -9.40 -15.32 6.89
CA GLN A 251 -8.91 -16.70 6.95
C GLN A 251 -8.53 -17.23 5.56
N TRP A 252 -9.31 -16.92 4.52
CA TRP A 252 -9.00 -17.29 3.14
C TRP A 252 -7.75 -16.57 2.63
N GLN A 253 -7.58 -15.28 2.94
CA GLN A 253 -6.42 -14.48 2.57
C GLN A 253 -5.13 -14.93 3.27
N ARG A 254 -5.23 -15.50 4.48
CA ARG A 254 -4.08 -15.84 5.34
C ARG A 254 -2.99 -16.63 4.59
N ALA A 255 -3.38 -17.64 3.82
CA ALA A 255 -2.41 -18.47 3.10
C ALA A 255 -1.64 -17.69 2.02
N ALA A 256 -2.31 -16.75 1.33
CA ALA A 256 -1.66 -15.88 0.36
C ALA A 256 -0.74 -14.86 1.04
N ARG A 257 -1.13 -14.32 2.20
CA ARG A 257 -0.30 -13.41 2.99
C ARG A 257 0.97 -14.08 3.48
N ILE A 258 0.84 -15.22 4.16
CA ILE A 258 1.99 -15.99 4.67
C ILE A 258 3.00 -16.26 3.56
N THR A 259 2.55 -16.64 2.36
CA THR A 259 3.45 -17.01 1.26
C THR A 259 4.10 -15.81 0.57
N ARG A 260 3.35 -14.72 0.36
CA ARG A 260 3.85 -13.53 -0.35
C ARG A 260 4.67 -12.61 0.53
N GLU A 261 4.18 -12.32 1.74
CA GLU A 261 4.79 -11.40 2.70
C GLU A 261 6.01 -12.04 3.39
N SER A 262 6.18 -13.37 3.29
CA SER A 262 7.33 -14.06 3.87
C SER A 262 8.66 -13.57 3.27
N PRO A 263 9.71 -13.38 4.10
CA PRO A 263 11.06 -13.08 3.66
C PRO A 263 11.78 -14.31 3.09
N PHE A 264 11.13 -15.47 3.06
CA PHE A 264 11.68 -16.73 2.60
C PHE A 264 11.13 -17.13 1.24
N ALA A 265 11.91 -17.90 0.49
CA ALA A 265 11.53 -18.57 -0.74
C ALA A 265 11.75 -20.08 -0.59
N PHE A 266 10.75 -20.86 -0.98
CA PHE A 266 10.80 -22.31 -1.05
C PHE A 266 11.11 -22.77 -2.48
N PHE A 267 11.92 -23.81 -2.61
CA PHE A 267 12.20 -24.43 -3.90
C PHE A 267 12.45 -25.93 -3.75
N MET A 268 12.16 -26.66 -4.82
CA MET A 268 12.40 -28.09 -4.95
C MET A 268 13.61 -28.29 -5.86
N ARG A 269 14.58 -29.09 -5.43
CA ARG A 269 15.76 -29.44 -6.21
C ARG A 269 15.71 -30.92 -6.58
N LEU A 270 15.62 -31.21 -7.87
CA LEU A 270 15.79 -32.56 -8.39
C LEU A 270 17.28 -32.90 -8.44
N GLY A 271 17.68 -33.96 -7.73
CA GLY A 271 19.00 -34.55 -7.74
C GLY A 271 19.05 -35.81 -8.61
N GLU A 272 20.20 -36.00 -9.26
CA GLU A 272 20.44 -37.15 -10.12
C GLU A 272 20.70 -38.44 -9.33
N PRO A 273 20.31 -39.61 -9.86
CA PRO A 273 20.59 -40.89 -9.23
C PRO A 273 22.09 -41.16 -9.10
N ARG A 274 22.50 -41.67 -7.93
CA ARG A 274 23.91 -41.95 -7.63
C ARG A 274 24.53 -43.04 -8.52
N ASP A 275 23.71 -43.91 -9.10
CA ASP A 275 24.16 -45.00 -9.97
C ASP A 275 24.27 -44.61 -11.45
N GLY A 276 23.82 -43.40 -11.81
CA GLY A 276 23.85 -42.86 -13.18
C GLY A 276 22.98 -43.62 -14.18
N ARG A 277 22.15 -44.57 -13.74
CA ARG A 277 21.34 -45.42 -14.64
C ARG A 277 19.95 -44.84 -14.89
N GLY A 278 19.49 -43.90 -14.08
CA GLY A 278 18.23 -43.19 -14.31
C GLY A 278 16.95 -44.00 -14.06
N GLU A 279 17.08 -45.30 -13.75
CA GLU A 279 15.94 -46.22 -13.54
C GLU A 279 15.28 -46.02 -12.16
N ALA A 280 16.06 -45.72 -11.12
CA ALA A 280 15.60 -45.45 -9.76
C ALA A 280 16.58 -44.53 -9.03
N GLY A 281 16.15 -43.90 -7.92
CA GLY A 281 17.03 -43.13 -7.05
C GLY A 281 17.14 -41.65 -7.38
N TRP A 282 16.18 -41.10 -8.14
CA TRP A 282 16.02 -39.65 -8.25
C TRP A 282 15.50 -39.11 -6.91
N ASN A 283 16.02 -37.99 -6.46
CA ASN A 283 15.57 -37.37 -5.21
C ASN A 283 15.14 -35.92 -5.45
N VAL A 284 13.99 -35.54 -4.91
CA VAL A 284 13.58 -34.15 -4.85
C VAL A 284 13.81 -33.67 -3.43
N ASP A 285 14.81 -32.82 -3.23
CA ASP A 285 15.08 -32.17 -1.95
C ASP A 285 14.23 -30.91 -1.83
N TYR A 286 13.69 -30.67 -0.64
CA TYR A 286 13.08 -29.39 -0.31
C TYR A 286 14.13 -28.45 0.28
N LEU A 287 14.18 -27.22 -0.23
CA LEU A 287 15.06 -26.18 0.28
C LEU A 287 14.30 -24.89 0.55
N VAL A 288 14.86 -24.09 1.46
CA VAL A 288 14.43 -22.75 1.78
C VAL A 288 15.63 -21.80 1.73
N GLN A 289 15.41 -20.59 1.24
CA GLN A 289 16.40 -19.53 1.23
C GLN A 289 15.76 -18.20 1.64
N PRO A 290 16.49 -17.28 2.29
CA PRO A 290 16.06 -15.90 2.42
C PRO A 290 16.02 -15.19 1.06
N LYS A 291 14.98 -14.39 0.79
CA LYS A 291 14.91 -13.54 -0.40
C LYS A 291 16.04 -12.51 -0.45
N ALA A 292 16.45 -12.02 0.72
CA ALA A 292 17.55 -11.06 0.87
C ALA A 292 18.94 -11.66 0.63
N ASP A 293 19.09 -12.99 0.74
CA ASP A 293 20.32 -13.70 0.44
C ASP A 293 20.03 -15.03 -0.28
N PRO A 294 19.86 -15.00 -1.61
CA PRO A 294 19.57 -16.20 -2.41
C PRO A 294 20.71 -17.24 -2.43
N THR A 295 21.89 -16.90 -1.89
CA THR A 295 23.03 -17.84 -1.85
C THR A 295 22.95 -18.80 -0.68
N LEU A 296 22.21 -18.44 0.37
CA LEU A 296 21.97 -19.26 1.55
C LEU A 296 20.84 -20.25 1.29
N GLN A 297 21.17 -21.36 0.63
CA GLN A 297 20.25 -22.46 0.36
C GLN A 297 20.34 -23.52 1.46
N LEU A 298 19.27 -23.68 2.23
CA LEU A 298 19.25 -24.60 3.36
C LEU A 298 18.24 -25.72 3.14
N PRO A 299 18.64 -27.00 3.29
CA PRO A 299 17.73 -28.13 3.14
C PRO A 299 16.74 -28.16 4.32
N LEU A 300 15.47 -28.44 4.03
CA LEU A 300 14.41 -28.47 5.04
C LEU A 300 14.69 -29.49 6.15
N SER A 301 15.39 -30.58 5.84
CA SER A 301 15.81 -31.60 6.81
C SER A 301 16.57 -31.03 8.00
N GLU A 302 17.28 -29.92 7.82
CA GLU A 302 18.01 -29.24 8.88
C GLU A 302 17.18 -28.13 9.55
N VAL A 303 16.22 -27.54 8.84
CA VAL A 303 15.43 -26.38 9.29
C VAL A 303 14.32 -26.75 10.27
N TRP A 304 13.81 -27.99 10.22
CA TRP A 304 12.75 -28.45 11.12
C TRP A 304 13.15 -28.45 12.60
N ASN A 305 14.44 -28.62 12.91
CA ASN A 305 14.95 -28.56 14.27
C ASN A 305 15.26 -27.10 14.67
N PRO A 306 14.52 -26.49 15.62
CA PRO A 306 14.76 -25.09 16.02
C PRO A 306 16.14 -24.84 16.64
N SER A 307 16.82 -25.90 17.11
CA SER A 307 18.17 -25.82 17.68
C SER A 307 19.29 -26.01 16.64
N SER A 308 18.96 -26.22 15.37
CA SER A 308 19.98 -26.39 14.32
C SER A 308 20.58 -25.04 13.91
N GLY A 309 21.84 -25.08 13.45
CA GLY A 309 22.49 -23.91 12.87
C GLY A 309 21.70 -23.34 11.69
N ALA A 310 21.15 -24.21 10.82
CA ALA A 310 20.35 -23.80 9.68
C ALA A 310 19.10 -22.99 10.08
N HIS A 311 18.37 -23.44 11.11
CA HIS A 311 17.20 -22.70 11.61
C HIS A 311 17.62 -21.35 12.19
N MET A 312 18.67 -21.33 13.01
CA MET A 312 19.18 -20.09 13.62
C MET A 312 19.67 -19.07 12.60
N GLU A 313 20.31 -19.52 11.52
CA GLU A 313 20.73 -18.65 10.41
C GLU A 313 19.50 -18.06 9.68
N LEU A 314 18.44 -18.84 9.43
CA LEU A 314 17.20 -18.35 8.82
C LEU A 314 16.45 -17.37 9.72
N SER A 315 16.42 -17.60 11.03
CA SER A 315 15.73 -16.71 11.99
C SER A 315 16.28 -15.28 11.99
N ARG A 316 17.49 -15.05 11.46
CA ARG A 316 18.04 -13.68 11.28
C ARG A 316 17.30 -12.87 10.22
N TYR A 317 16.65 -13.53 9.27
CA TYR A 317 15.94 -12.89 8.15
C TYR A 317 14.45 -12.72 8.42
N GLY A 318 13.88 -13.50 9.34
CA GLY A 318 12.48 -13.38 9.73
C GLY A 318 12.01 -14.47 10.68
N GLU A 319 10.81 -14.28 11.21
CA GLU A 319 10.14 -15.24 12.08
C GLU A 319 9.20 -16.16 11.26
N ASN A 320 8.59 -17.14 11.91
CA ASN A 320 7.52 -17.99 11.35
C ASN A 320 7.91 -18.81 10.10
N VAL A 321 9.20 -19.15 9.94
CA VAL A 321 9.68 -20.00 8.83
C VAL A 321 8.91 -21.32 8.73
N SER A 322 8.59 -21.96 9.86
CA SER A 322 7.84 -23.21 9.88
C SER A 322 6.40 -23.05 9.40
N GLU A 323 5.73 -21.95 9.75
CA GLU A 323 4.39 -21.64 9.27
C GLU A 323 4.40 -21.39 7.76
N TYR A 324 5.40 -20.63 7.28
CA TYR A 324 5.63 -20.43 5.85
C TYR A 324 5.83 -21.75 5.10
N ILE A 325 6.72 -22.61 5.59
CA ILE A 325 7.02 -23.91 4.97
C ILE A 325 5.78 -24.81 4.95
N LEU A 326 5.05 -24.93 6.06
CA LEU A 326 3.84 -25.77 6.10
C LEU A 326 2.74 -25.22 5.19
N THR A 327 2.62 -23.89 5.09
CA THR A 327 1.64 -23.26 4.20
C THR A 327 1.97 -23.53 2.74
N ILE A 328 3.23 -23.33 2.32
CA ILE A 328 3.63 -23.55 0.93
C ILE A 328 3.57 -25.03 0.54
N LEU A 329 3.98 -25.95 1.44
CA LEU A 329 3.87 -27.38 1.20
C LEU A 329 2.40 -27.82 1.11
N GLY A 330 1.53 -27.29 1.98
CA GLY A 330 0.09 -27.57 1.93
C GLY A 330 -0.58 -27.04 0.65
N GLN A 331 -0.09 -25.94 0.09
CA GLN A 331 -0.51 -25.47 -1.24
C GLN A 331 0.04 -26.36 -2.36
N ALA A 332 1.32 -26.71 -2.31
CA ALA A 332 1.98 -27.55 -3.30
C ALA A 332 1.39 -28.97 -3.35
N ALA A 333 0.97 -29.54 -2.22
CA ALA A 333 0.30 -30.84 -2.11
C ALA A 333 -1.00 -30.92 -2.94
N LYS A 334 -1.68 -29.79 -3.16
CA LYS A 334 -2.88 -29.74 -4.03
C LYS A 334 -2.54 -29.93 -5.52
N LEU A 335 -1.29 -29.67 -5.90
CA LEU A 335 -0.81 -29.75 -7.28
C LEU A 335 0.07 -31.01 -7.51
N CYS A 336 0.82 -31.43 -6.49
CA CYS A 336 1.78 -32.52 -6.56
C CYS A 336 1.47 -33.61 -5.50
N PRO A 337 1.00 -34.81 -5.92
CA PRO A 337 0.69 -35.91 -4.99
C PRO A 337 1.90 -36.38 -4.16
N PHE A 338 3.11 -36.32 -4.71
CA PHE A 338 4.33 -36.68 -3.99
C PHE A 338 4.58 -35.75 -2.79
N VAL A 339 4.19 -34.47 -2.91
CA VAL A 339 4.24 -33.53 -1.79
C VAL A 339 3.20 -33.89 -0.72
N ASP A 340 1.97 -34.26 -1.11
CA ASP A 340 0.93 -34.73 -0.17
C ASP A 340 1.40 -35.94 0.64
N GLU A 341 2.05 -36.91 -0.02
CA GLU A 341 2.60 -38.07 0.68
C GLU A 341 3.74 -37.66 1.64
N SER A 342 4.62 -36.76 1.21
CA SER A 342 5.71 -36.27 2.05
C SER A 342 5.19 -35.59 3.33
N LEU A 343 4.07 -34.87 3.27
CA LEU A 343 3.44 -34.17 4.41
C LEU A 343 2.89 -35.11 5.49
N ARG A 344 2.71 -36.40 5.19
CA ARG A 344 2.30 -37.41 6.19
C ARG A 344 3.44 -37.78 7.14
N ARG A 345 4.67 -37.44 6.78
CA ARG A 345 5.86 -37.61 7.63
C ARG A 345 5.99 -36.42 8.57
N LYS A 346 6.66 -36.64 9.70
CA LYS A 346 6.84 -35.62 10.75
C LYS A 346 7.63 -34.39 10.25
N ASP A 347 8.70 -34.62 9.50
CA ASP A 347 9.65 -33.59 9.05
C ASP A 347 9.81 -33.66 7.52
N PRO A 348 8.83 -33.17 6.74
CA PRO A 348 8.82 -33.30 5.28
C PRO A 348 10.01 -32.55 4.67
N SER A 349 10.90 -33.29 4.02
CA SER A 349 12.19 -32.77 3.54
C SER A 349 12.47 -33.08 2.07
N GLY A 350 11.55 -33.79 1.42
CA GLY A 350 11.70 -34.28 0.05
C GLY A 350 11.01 -35.61 -0.18
N PHE A 351 11.17 -36.16 -1.37
CA PHE A 351 10.71 -37.50 -1.76
C PHE A 351 11.63 -38.10 -2.82
N GLU A 352 11.58 -39.42 -2.97
CA GLU A 352 12.31 -40.16 -4.00
C GLU A 352 11.36 -40.48 -5.16
N LEU A 353 11.91 -40.56 -6.36
CA LEU A 353 11.19 -40.88 -7.59
C LEU A 353 11.93 -41.97 -8.36
N ASP A 354 11.17 -42.79 -9.09
CA ASP A 354 11.70 -43.60 -10.18
C ASP A 354 11.83 -42.80 -11.49
N GLY A 355 12.39 -43.43 -12.53
CA GLY A 355 12.59 -42.76 -13.82
C GLY A 355 11.29 -42.30 -14.51
N LYS A 356 10.17 -42.99 -14.31
CA LYS A 356 8.87 -42.62 -14.88
C LYS A 356 8.22 -41.49 -14.07
N GLU A 357 8.24 -41.62 -12.75
CA GLU A 357 7.73 -40.62 -11.82
C GLU A 357 8.48 -39.29 -11.96
N THR A 358 9.78 -39.33 -12.26
CA THR A 358 10.58 -38.13 -12.58
C THR A 358 10.10 -37.43 -13.83
N LEU A 359 9.80 -38.18 -14.90
CA LEU A 359 9.25 -37.60 -16.13
C LEU A 359 7.86 -37.00 -15.88
N ASP A 360 7.01 -37.69 -15.12
CA ASP A 360 5.68 -37.20 -14.72
C ASP A 360 5.78 -35.94 -13.85
N PHE A 361 6.80 -35.83 -12.99
CA PHE A 361 7.06 -34.65 -12.17
C PHE A 361 7.50 -33.44 -13.02
N LEU A 362 8.33 -33.65 -14.05
CA LEU A 362 8.85 -32.58 -14.92
C LEU A 362 7.85 -32.10 -15.99
N THR A 363 6.85 -32.92 -16.32
CA THR A 363 5.89 -32.62 -17.41
C THR A 363 4.53 -32.09 -16.92
N ARG A 364 4.35 -31.99 -15.60
CA ARG A 364 3.25 -31.27 -14.97
C ARG A 364 3.61 -29.81 -14.75
#